data_AF-A0A419DY90-F1
#
_entry.id   AF-A0A419DY90-F1
#
_cell.length_a   1.000
_cell.length_b   1.000
_cell.length_c   1.000
_cell.angle_alpha   90.00
_cell.angle_beta   90.00
_cell.angle_gamma   90.00
#
_symmetry.space_group_name_H-M   'P 1'
#
loop_
_entity.id
_entity.type
_entity.pdbx_description
1 polymer ?
#
loop_
_entity_poly.entity_id
_entity_poly.type
_entity_poly.pdbx_seq_one_letter_code
_entity_poly.pdbx_strand_id
1 'polypeptide(L)'
;MKIFFLILGMLLLGAAAVGFRQTAGDNAAEVVRFSDTEAGFEEFVQATQSAEGEIPPDAASQADAADQLQIPQPAADLRFSRWGAYWREFSEEERKFYENWKRPPGPLRVGLQAGHWKNDEVPDELSGLKRSGGGAQGGGRSEWEVVLEIARQAKALLEAEGMVVDLLPATIPVDYVADAFVSVHADGNGNPSVSGFKIAGPRGDFSGRAPSLASALYESYERETGLKRDASVSRRMSGYYTFNWRRYDHALHPLTPAVIVETGFMTSPEDRAVIVDRPERAAKGIADGIAAFLSQD
;
A
#
# COMPACT_ATOMS: atom_id res chain seq x y z
N MET A 1 -27.94 1.94 63.82
CA MET A 1 -27.08 2.10 65.02
C MET A 1 -25.73 2.62 64.55
N LYS A 2 -25.46 3.94 64.77
CA LYS A 2 -24.18 4.70 64.80
C LYS A 2 -23.18 4.47 63.63
N ILE A 3 -22.84 5.37 62.69
CA ILE A 3 -22.51 6.82 62.67
C ILE A 3 -21.51 7.27 63.74
N PHE A 4 -20.29 7.64 63.30
CA PHE A 4 -19.35 8.64 63.84
C PHE A 4 -18.46 9.08 62.64
N PHE A 5 -18.62 10.28 62.05
CA PHE A 5 -18.05 11.61 62.40
C PHE A 5 -16.51 11.64 62.51
N LEU A 6 -15.73 12.67 62.12
CA LEU A 6 -15.76 13.82 61.20
C LEU A 6 -14.46 14.62 61.56
N ILE A 7 -14.02 15.50 60.64
CA ILE A 7 -13.47 16.87 60.90
C ILE A 7 -11.95 17.14 61.01
N LEU A 8 -11.56 18.05 60.08
CA LEU A 8 -10.63 19.21 60.05
C LEU A 8 -9.18 19.14 60.56
N GLY A 9 -8.34 19.75 59.73
CA GLY A 9 -7.29 20.67 60.15
C GLY A 9 -6.81 21.55 59.00
N MET A 10 -7.42 22.74 58.86
CA MET A 10 -7.03 23.86 58.00
C MET A 10 -6.10 24.81 58.78
N LEU A 11 -5.21 25.56 58.10
CA LEU A 11 -4.52 26.83 58.45
C LEU A 11 -3.03 26.78 58.05
N LEU A 12 -2.32 27.83 57.60
CA LEU A 12 -2.59 29.11 56.94
C LEU A 12 -1.22 29.85 56.83
N LEU A 13 -1.04 30.61 55.74
CA LEU A 13 -0.28 31.87 55.62
C LEU A 13 1.28 31.90 55.67
N GLY A 14 1.86 32.59 54.69
CA GLY A 14 3.26 33.06 54.71
C GLY A 14 3.68 33.75 53.41
N ALA A 15 3.24 34.99 53.21
CA ALA A 15 3.62 35.85 52.08
C ALA A 15 5.02 36.47 52.27
N ALA A 16 5.79 36.57 51.19
CA ALA A 16 6.86 37.56 51.04
C ALA A 16 6.87 38.05 49.59
N ALA A 17 6.47 39.31 49.41
CA ALA A 17 6.58 40.05 48.16
C ALA A 17 7.90 40.82 48.13
N VAL A 18 8.66 40.70 47.04
CA VAL A 18 9.57 41.75 46.57
C VAL A 18 9.37 41.84 45.06
N GLY A 19 8.90 43.01 44.62
CA GLY A 19 8.62 43.28 43.22
C GLY A 19 9.85 43.74 42.46
N PHE A 20 9.85 43.50 41.15
CA PHE A 20 10.46 44.40 40.17
C PHE A 20 9.71 44.34 38.84
N ARG A 21 9.61 45.50 38.19
CA ARG A 21 8.79 45.83 37.01
C ARG A 21 9.23 45.10 35.72
N GLN A 22 8.23 44.51 35.06
CA GLN A 22 7.78 44.70 33.66
C GLN A 22 8.79 45.14 32.58
N THR A 23 8.95 44.28 31.56
CA THR A 23 8.88 44.68 30.14
C THR A 23 8.12 43.62 29.33
N ALA A 24 7.26 44.11 28.45
CA ALA A 24 6.29 43.38 27.65
C ALA A 24 6.90 42.44 26.59
N GLY A 25 6.11 41.43 26.20
CA GLY A 25 6.39 40.51 25.10
C GLY A 25 5.32 39.43 25.04
N ASP A 26 4.07 39.83 24.78
CA ASP A 26 2.98 38.91 24.46
C ASP A 26 3.24 38.27 23.10
N ASN A 27 3.05 36.95 22.99
CA ASN A 27 2.49 36.30 21.80
C ASN A 27 2.07 34.87 22.16
N ALA A 28 0.78 34.73 22.45
CA ALA A 28 0.07 33.46 22.50
C ALA A 28 -0.03 32.89 21.08
N ALA A 29 0.28 31.59 20.93
CA ALA A 29 0.01 30.87 19.69
C ALA A 29 -1.51 30.66 19.57
N GLU A 30 -2.08 31.36 18.60
CA GLU A 30 -3.49 31.37 18.26
C GLU A 30 -3.84 30.16 17.37
N VAL A 31 -5.00 29.57 17.68
CA VAL A 31 -5.67 28.51 16.92
C VAL A 31 -6.18 29.10 15.61
N VAL A 32 -5.61 28.71 14.46
CA VAL A 32 -6.11 29.15 13.14
C VAL A 32 -7.15 28.18 12.62
N ARG A 33 -8.36 28.71 12.42
CA ARG A 33 -9.49 28.07 11.73
C ARG A 33 -9.26 28.14 10.21
N PHE A 34 -9.56 27.05 9.52
CA PHE A 34 -9.57 26.96 8.06
C PHE A 34 -10.79 27.69 7.47
N SER A 35 -10.56 28.84 6.85
CA SER A 35 -11.34 29.35 5.72
C SER A 35 -10.55 30.46 5.02
N ASP A 36 -10.51 30.40 3.69
CA ASP A 36 -10.06 31.44 2.73
C ASP A 36 -8.58 31.41 2.27
N THR A 37 -8.29 30.65 1.21
CA THR A 37 -7.24 31.00 0.22
C THR A 37 -7.46 30.25 -1.11
N GLU A 38 -8.34 30.78 -1.99
CA GLU A 38 -8.38 30.44 -3.43
C GLU A 38 -7.42 31.34 -4.26
N ALA A 39 -6.61 32.19 -3.62
CA ALA A 39 -5.77 33.16 -4.34
C ALA A 39 -4.35 32.68 -4.70
N GLY A 40 -3.97 31.43 -4.35
CA GLY A 40 -2.60 30.92 -4.55
C GLY A 40 -2.36 30.11 -5.82
N PHE A 41 -3.40 29.81 -6.61
CA PHE A 41 -3.29 28.89 -7.75
C PHE A 41 -3.00 29.60 -9.09
N GLU A 42 -3.36 30.89 -9.22
CA GLU A 42 -3.18 31.63 -10.48
C GLU A 42 -1.74 32.12 -10.70
N GLU A 43 -0.97 32.38 -9.63
CA GLU A 43 0.41 32.89 -9.74
C GLU A 43 1.41 31.81 -10.21
N PHE A 44 1.10 30.52 -9.98
CA PHE A 44 1.93 29.39 -10.41
C PHE A 44 1.76 29.06 -11.91
N VAL A 45 0.58 29.32 -12.47
CA VAL A 45 0.27 29.05 -13.89
C VAL A 45 0.94 30.08 -14.81
N GLN A 46 1.14 31.31 -14.35
CA GLN A 46 1.73 32.38 -15.16
C GLN A 46 3.27 32.29 -15.28
N ALA A 47 3.94 31.65 -14.30
CA ALA A 47 5.39 31.44 -14.31
C ALA A 47 5.85 30.32 -15.28
N THR A 48 4.95 29.45 -15.73
CA THR A 48 5.28 28.33 -16.64
C THR A 48 5.10 28.66 -18.13
N GLN A 49 4.47 29.80 -18.47
CA GLN A 49 4.20 30.22 -19.86
C GLN A 49 5.25 31.17 -20.47
N SER A 50 6.36 31.46 -19.79
CA SER A 50 7.37 32.43 -20.27
C SER A 50 8.77 31.84 -20.51
N ALA A 51 8.89 30.51 -20.60
CA ALA A 51 10.15 29.83 -20.95
C ALA A 51 9.99 28.95 -22.20
N GLU A 52 9.67 29.56 -23.34
CA GLU A 52 9.91 28.94 -24.65
C GLU A 52 11.39 29.16 -25.04
N GLY A 53 12.23 28.18 -24.69
CA GLY A 53 13.57 28.04 -25.23
C GLY A 53 13.68 26.67 -25.90
N GLU A 54 14.00 26.65 -27.20
CA GLU A 54 14.15 25.46 -28.03
C GLU A 54 15.04 24.39 -27.36
N ILE A 55 14.47 23.19 -27.15
CA ILE A 55 15.23 22.01 -26.74
C ILE A 55 15.85 21.38 -28.01
N PRO A 56 17.18 21.20 -28.09
CA PRO A 56 17.82 20.58 -29.25
C PRO A 56 17.38 19.11 -29.39
N PRO A 57 17.18 18.61 -30.62
CA PRO A 57 16.68 17.26 -30.84
C PRO A 57 17.84 16.27 -30.78
N ASP A 58 18.37 16.00 -29.59
CA ASP A 58 19.23 14.81 -29.40
C ASP A 58 19.49 14.36 -27.95
N ALA A 59 18.58 14.65 -27.01
CA ALA A 59 18.70 14.18 -25.62
C ALA A 59 17.75 13.00 -25.27
N ALA A 60 17.32 12.26 -26.29
CA ALA A 60 16.51 11.04 -26.16
C ALA A 60 17.17 9.84 -26.84
N SER A 61 18.45 9.62 -26.57
CA SER A 61 19.10 8.32 -26.74
C SER A 61 20.31 8.29 -25.80
N GLN A 62 20.61 7.13 -25.21
CA GLN A 62 21.65 6.90 -24.18
C GLN A 62 21.18 6.92 -22.71
N ALA A 63 19.98 6.40 -22.43
CA ALA A 63 19.85 5.52 -21.26
C ALA A 63 20.16 4.11 -21.77
N ASP A 64 21.42 3.73 -21.64
CA ASP A 64 21.97 2.49 -22.15
C ASP A 64 21.20 1.26 -21.66
N ALA A 65 20.96 0.40 -22.64
CA ALA A 65 20.56 -0.99 -22.55
C ALA A 65 21.18 -1.73 -21.34
N ALA A 66 20.48 -1.70 -20.21
CA ALA A 66 20.58 -2.78 -19.24
C ALA A 66 19.83 -3.97 -19.83
N ASP A 67 20.61 -4.86 -20.43
CA ASP A 67 20.34 -6.27 -20.73
C ASP A 67 18.99 -6.76 -20.19
N GLN A 68 17.94 -6.61 -21.00
CA GLN A 68 16.64 -7.21 -20.74
C GLN A 68 16.84 -8.72 -20.94
N LEU A 69 17.26 -9.41 -19.88
CA LEU A 69 17.20 -10.86 -19.79
C LEU A 69 15.72 -11.26 -19.90
N GLN A 70 15.24 -11.43 -21.14
CA GLN A 70 13.92 -11.98 -21.42
C GLN A 70 13.86 -13.35 -20.76
N ILE A 71 12.91 -13.52 -19.84
CA ILE A 71 12.58 -14.82 -19.28
C ILE A 71 12.40 -15.79 -20.46
N PRO A 72 13.03 -16.98 -20.45
CA PRO A 72 12.80 -17.98 -21.47
C PRO A 72 11.30 -18.20 -21.65
N GLN A 73 10.77 -17.73 -22.77
CA GLN A 73 9.38 -17.96 -23.10
C GLN A 73 9.20 -19.48 -23.20
N PRO A 74 8.18 -20.06 -22.54
CA PRO A 74 7.95 -21.49 -22.64
C PRO A 74 7.88 -21.86 -24.13
N ALA A 75 8.58 -22.94 -24.51
CA ALA A 75 8.64 -23.39 -25.89
C ALA A 75 7.22 -23.40 -26.50
N ALA A 76 7.09 -22.83 -27.70
CA ALA A 76 5.82 -22.64 -28.40
C ALA A 76 5.07 -23.95 -28.71
N ASP A 77 5.63 -25.12 -28.36
CA ASP A 77 5.07 -26.44 -28.61
C ASP A 77 4.23 -27.01 -27.45
N LEU A 78 4.14 -26.31 -26.31
CA LEU A 78 3.31 -26.73 -25.20
C LEU A 78 1.83 -26.49 -25.53
N ARG A 79 1.22 -27.49 -26.16
CA ARG A 79 -0.24 -27.76 -26.24
C ARG A 79 -0.87 -28.01 -24.85
N PHE A 80 -0.37 -27.33 -23.83
CA PHE A 80 -0.95 -27.27 -22.50
C PHE A 80 -1.80 -26.02 -22.46
N SER A 81 -3.07 -26.14 -22.10
CA SER A 81 -3.83 -24.93 -21.77
C SER A 81 -3.02 -24.12 -20.75
N ARG A 82 -3.04 -22.78 -20.82
CA ARG A 82 -2.35 -21.90 -19.85
C ARG A 82 -2.64 -22.30 -18.37
N TRP A 83 -3.70 -23.08 -18.11
CA TRP A 83 -4.03 -23.68 -16.81
C TRP A 83 -3.08 -24.79 -16.32
N GLY A 84 -2.50 -25.60 -17.21
CA GLY A 84 -1.61 -26.71 -16.84
C GLY A 84 -0.19 -26.26 -16.49
N ALA A 85 0.28 -25.18 -17.11
CA ALA A 85 1.62 -24.64 -16.86
C ALA A 85 1.73 -23.93 -15.51
N TYR A 86 0.64 -23.35 -14.99
CA TYR A 86 0.63 -22.56 -13.76
C TYR A 86 1.16 -23.32 -12.52
N TRP A 87 0.85 -24.61 -12.40
CA TRP A 87 1.22 -25.42 -11.22
C TRP A 87 2.53 -26.19 -11.39
N ARG A 88 3.21 -26.00 -12.52
CA ARG A 88 4.45 -26.73 -12.77
C ARG A 88 5.58 -26.05 -11.99
N GLU A 89 6.34 -26.88 -11.27
CA GLU A 89 7.68 -26.53 -10.81
C GLU A 89 8.49 -25.93 -11.97
N PHE A 90 9.43 -25.03 -11.67
CA PHE A 90 10.40 -24.59 -12.67
C PHE A 90 11.07 -25.79 -13.34
N SER A 91 11.21 -25.73 -14.67
CA SER A 91 12.08 -26.67 -15.39
C SER A 91 13.51 -26.47 -14.93
N GLU A 92 14.40 -27.41 -15.22
CA GLU A 92 15.82 -27.22 -14.90
C GLU A 92 16.41 -25.96 -15.56
N GLU A 93 15.93 -25.61 -16.76
CA GLU A 93 16.33 -24.40 -17.47
C GLU A 93 15.83 -23.14 -16.77
N GLU A 94 14.56 -23.11 -16.37
CA GLU A 94 13.98 -22.01 -15.59
C GLU A 94 14.69 -21.86 -14.24
N ARG A 95 14.94 -22.98 -13.54
CA ARG A 95 15.70 -22.95 -12.27
C ARG A 95 17.08 -22.36 -12.48
N LYS A 96 17.84 -22.83 -13.47
CA LYS A 96 19.17 -22.28 -13.77
C LYS A 96 19.13 -20.80 -14.14
N PHE A 97 18.10 -20.37 -14.86
CA PHE A 97 17.91 -18.96 -15.19
C PHE A 97 17.67 -18.12 -13.93
N TYR A 98 16.73 -18.54 -13.07
CA TYR A 98 16.34 -17.81 -11.87
C TYR A 98 17.37 -17.92 -10.73
N GLU A 99 18.13 -19.00 -10.63
CA GLU A 99 19.25 -19.16 -9.68
C GLU A 99 20.33 -18.10 -9.89
N ASN A 100 20.50 -17.64 -11.14
CA ASN A 100 21.47 -16.60 -11.49
C ASN A 100 20.85 -15.20 -11.51
N TRP A 101 19.54 -15.09 -11.31
CA TRP A 101 18.86 -13.80 -11.31
C TRP A 101 19.36 -12.95 -10.13
N LYS A 102 19.59 -11.67 -10.42
CA LYS A 102 19.99 -10.69 -9.42
C LYS A 102 19.01 -9.54 -9.42
N ARG A 103 18.61 -9.15 -8.21
CA ARG A 103 17.91 -7.89 -7.98
C ARG A 103 18.62 -6.75 -8.72
N PRO A 104 17.88 -5.91 -9.48
CA PRO A 104 18.46 -4.71 -10.08
C PRO A 104 19.14 -3.82 -9.02
N PRO A 105 20.27 -3.16 -9.34
CA PRO A 105 20.92 -2.25 -8.41
C PRO A 105 20.06 -1.01 -8.14
N GLY A 106 20.30 -0.35 -7.01
CA GLY A 106 19.60 0.88 -6.62
C GLY A 106 18.84 0.77 -5.28
N PRO A 107 18.12 1.83 -4.87
CA PRO A 107 17.33 1.84 -3.64
C PRO A 107 16.25 0.76 -3.65
N LEU A 108 15.74 0.39 -2.46
CA LEU A 108 14.63 -0.55 -2.32
C LEU A 108 13.42 -0.07 -3.11
N ARG A 109 12.83 -0.95 -3.93
CA ARG A 109 11.65 -0.67 -4.74
C ARG A 109 10.44 -1.42 -4.19
N VAL A 110 9.34 -0.70 -3.96
CA VAL A 110 8.07 -1.27 -3.49
C VAL A 110 6.97 -1.00 -4.51
N GLY A 111 6.22 -2.04 -4.88
CA GLY A 111 5.00 -1.89 -5.66
C GLY A 111 3.76 -1.91 -4.76
N LEU A 112 3.01 -0.82 -4.74
CA LEU A 112 1.71 -0.74 -4.07
C LEU A 112 0.62 -0.69 -5.14
N GLN A 113 -0.10 -1.79 -5.33
CA GLN A 113 -1.23 -1.83 -6.23
C GLN A 113 -2.52 -1.45 -5.49
N ALA A 114 -3.23 -0.44 -5.97
CA ALA A 114 -4.60 -0.16 -5.53
C ALA A 114 -5.58 -1.04 -6.32
N GLY A 115 -6.21 -1.98 -5.63
CA GLY A 115 -7.22 -2.88 -6.18
C GLY A 115 -8.35 -2.11 -6.86
N HIS A 116 -8.83 -2.64 -7.99
CA HIS A 116 -9.95 -2.09 -8.77
C HIS A 116 -9.75 -0.70 -9.40
N TRP A 117 -8.68 0.03 -9.06
CA TRP A 117 -8.41 1.34 -9.64
C TRP A 117 -8.09 1.24 -11.13
N LYS A 118 -8.81 2.02 -11.97
CA LYS A 118 -8.72 1.99 -13.45
C LYS A 118 -9.03 0.62 -14.06
N ASN A 119 -9.98 -0.12 -13.45
CA ASN A 119 -10.37 -1.44 -13.94
C ASN A 119 -10.96 -1.44 -15.36
N ASP A 120 -11.50 -0.32 -15.84
CA ASP A 120 -12.02 -0.14 -17.20
C ASP A 120 -10.91 -0.06 -18.26
N GLU A 121 -9.71 0.37 -17.86
CA GLU A 121 -8.51 0.53 -18.69
C GLU A 121 -7.69 -0.78 -18.81
N VAL A 122 -8.09 -1.88 -18.16
CA VAL A 122 -7.29 -3.12 -18.17
C VAL A 122 -7.18 -3.72 -19.58
N PRO A 123 -6.02 -4.35 -19.91
CA PRO A 123 -5.79 -4.99 -21.21
C PRO A 123 -6.72 -6.19 -21.42
N ASP A 124 -6.83 -6.65 -22.66
CA ASP A 124 -7.77 -7.72 -23.06
C ASP A 124 -7.56 -9.03 -22.28
N GLU A 125 -6.30 -9.37 -21.95
CA GLU A 125 -5.99 -10.55 -21.13
C GLU A 125 -6.57 -10.48 -19.71
N LEU A 126 -6.83 -9.27 -19.21
CA LEU A 126 -7.44 -8.98 -17.91
C LEU A 126 -8.90 -8.52 -18.01
N SER A 127 -9.53 -8.61 -19.19
CA SER A 127 -10.91 -8.17 -19.43
C SER A 127 -11.95 -8.75 -18.45
N GLY A 128 -11.66 -9.91 -17.84
CA GLY A 128 -12.48 -10.49 -16.77
C GLY A 128 -12.60 -9.60 -15.52
N LEU A 129 -11.62 -8.74 -15.23
CA LEU A 129 -11.61 -7.82 -14.10
C LEU A 129 -12.65 -6.69 -14.25
N LYS A 130 -12.98 -6.29 -15.49
CA LYS A 130 -13.98 -5.24 -15.78
C LYS A 130 -15.33 -5.53 -15.14
N ARG A 131 -15.69 -6.81 -14.97
CA ARG A 131 -16.95 -7.25 -14.34
C ARG A 131 -17.05 -6.89 -12.86
N SER A 132 -15.91 -6.75 -12.18
CA SER A 132 -15.88 -6.39 -10.77
C SER A 132 -15.95 -4.88 -10.53
N GLY A 133 -15.92 -4.06 -11.60
CA GLY A 133 -16.05 -2.60 -11.52
C GLY A 133 -15.14 -2.00 -10.44
N GLY A 134 -15.73 -1.15 -9.59
CA GLY A 134 -15.06 -0.52 -8.45
C GLY A 134 -14.88 -1.37 -7.19
N GLY A 135 -15.15 -2.69 -7.27
CA GLY A 135 -15.03 -3.60 -6.13
C GLY A 135 -16.23 -3.57 -5.19
N ALA A 136 -16.00 -3.91 -3.92
CA ALA A 136 -17.02 -3.82 -2.88
C ALA A 136 -17.47 -2.36 -2.65
N GLN A 137 -18.66 -2.18 -2.06
CA GLN A 137 -19.21 -0.85 -1.76
C GLN A 137 -19.69 -0.78 -0.32
N GLY A 138 -19.55 0.38 0.31
CA GLY A 138 -20.08 0.63 1.63
C GLY A 138 -19.75 2.02 2.16
N GLY A 139 -20.61 2.58 3.01
CA GLY A 139 -20.41 3.94 3.56
C GLY A 139 -20.41 5.05 2.50
N GLY A 140 -21.04 4.83 1.34
CA GLY A 140 -21.06 5.80 0.24
C GLY A 140 -19.78 5.85 -0.60
N ARG A 141 -18.83 4.93 -0.38
CA ARG A 141 -17.60 4.80 -1.19
C ARG A 141 -17.51 3.42 -1.84
N SER A 142 -16.79 3.38 -2.95
CA SER A 142 -16.34 2.16 -3.59
C SER A 142 -14.96 1.74 -3.06
N GLU A 143 -14.66 0.44 -3.14
CA GLU A 143 -13.41 -0.15 -2.65
C GLU A 143 -12.19 0.57 -3.26
N TRP A 144 -12.17 0.79 -4.57
CA TRP A 144 -11.01 1.39 -5.23
C TRP A 144 -10.67 2.79 -4.70
N GLU A 145 -11.66 3.58 -4.31
CA GLU A 145 -11.43 4.93 -3.73
C GLU A 145 -10.75 4.84 -2.38
N VAL A 146 -11.18 3.88 -1.55
CA VAL A 146 -10.65 3.67 -0.20
C VAL A 146 -9.23 3.12 -0.25
N VAL A 147 -9.01 2.07 -1.03
CA VAL A 147 -7.69 1.42 -1.09
C VAL A 147 -6.65 2.26 -1.83
N LEU A 148 -7.07 3.11 -2.79
CA LEU A 148 -6.19 4.07 -3.42
C LEU A 148 -5.70 5.13 -2.43
N GLU A 149 -6.58 5.63 -1.55
CA GLU A 149 -6.19 6.58 -0.52
C GLU A 149 -5.21 5.96 0.49
N ILE A 150 -5.51 4.75 0.96
CA ILE A 150 -4.60 3.99 1.84
C ILE A 150 -3.23 3.78 1.16
N ALA A 151 -3.22 3.36 -0.10
CA ALA A 151 -1.99 3.10 -0.84
C ALA A 151 -1.18 4.40 -1.09
N ARG A 152 -1.83 5.54 -1.34
CA ARG A 152 -1.17 6.85 -1.48
C ARG A 152 -0.47 7.27 -0.19
N GLN A 153 -1.14 7.11 0.95
CA GLN A 153 -0.55 7.45 2.24
C GLN A 153 0.59 6.49 2.62
N ALA A 154 0.42 5.18 2.36
CA ALA A 154 1.48 4.20 2.59
C ALA A 154 2.71 4.49 1.71
N LYS A 155 2.50 4.90 0.44
CA LYS A 155 3.57 5.36 -0.44
C LYS A 155 4.35 6.52 0.17
N ALA A 156 3.66 7.57 0.63
CA ALA A 156 4.33 8.72 1.22
C ALA A 156 5.20 8.36 2.45
N LEU A 157 4.73 7.43 3.29
CA LEU A 157 5.49 6.93 4.45
C LEU A 157 6.75 6.17 4.02
N LEU A 158 6.63 5.25 3.08
CA LEU A 158 7.77 4.46 2.57
C LEU A 158 8.79 5.32 1.80
N GLU A 159 8.32 6.32 1.05
CA GLU A 159 9.21 7.29 0.38
C GLU A 159 9.99 8.15 1.37
N ALA A 160 9.38 8.49 2.52
CA ALA A 160 10.08 9.19 3.59
C ALA A 160 11.20 8.33 4.23
N GLU A 161 11.15 7.01 4.09
CA GLU A 161 12.22 6.07 4.49
C GLU A 161 13.27 5.85 3.38
N GLY A 162 13.18 6.56 2.25
CA GLY A 162 14.14 6.51 1.15
C GLY A 162 13.91 5.37 0.15
N MET A 163 12.74 4.72 0.19
CA MET A 163 12.35 3.70 -0.79
C MET A 163 11.78 4.36 -2.05
N VAL A 164 11.93 3.68 -3.18
CA VAL A 164 11.23 4.03 -4.43
C VAL A 164 9.90 3.27 -4.44
N VAL A 165 8.78 3.98 -4.50
CA VAL A 165 7.46 3.34 -4.41
C VAL A 165 6.65 3.60 -5.69
N ASP A 166 6.25 2.53 -6.36
CA ASP A 166 5.34 2.63 -7.50
C ASP A 166 3.89 2.46 -6.99
N LEU A 167 3.05 3.47 -7.20
CA LEU A 167 1.60 3.37 -6.96
C LEU A 167 0.93 2.90 -8.26
N LEU A 168 0.43 1.68 -8.27
CA LEU A 168 -0.01 0.97 -9.46
C LEU A 168 -1.54 0.81 -9.49
N PRO A 169 -2.17 0.93 -10.68
CA PRO A 169 -3.58 0.59 -10.86
C PRO A 169 -3.78 -0.94 -10.93
N ALA A 170 -5.00 -1.35 -11.25
CA ALA A 170 -5.34 -2.75 -11.50
C ALA A 170 -4.56 -3.38 -12.69
N THR A 171 -3.85 -2.59 -13.49
CA THR A 171 -2.86 -3.11 -14.46
C THR A 171 -1.47 -2.77 -13.95
N ILE A 172 -0.62 -3.79 -13.77
CA ILE A 172 0.79 -3.59 -13.41
C ILE A 172 1.68 -3.74 -14.66
N PRO A 173 2.89 -3.16 -14.68
CA PRO A 173 3.82 -3.37 -15.79
C PRO A 173 4.09 -4.86 -16.04
N VAL A 174 4.43 -5.21 -17.28
CA VAL A 174 4.83 -6.57 -17.65
C VAL A 174 6.09 -6.97 -16.90
N ASP A 175 6.11 -8.21 -16.39
CA ASP A 175 7.23 -8.78 -15.63
C ASP A 175 7.71 -7.88 -14.47
N TYR A 176 6.77 -7.26 -13.74
CA TYR A 176 7.09 -6.26 -12.74
C TYR A 176 7.97 -6.82 -11.60
N VAL A 177 9.11 -6.17 -11.39
CA VAL A 177 10.11 -6.51 -10.36
C VAL A 177 10.05 -5.47 -9.23
N ALA A 178 10.00 -5.96 -7.99
CA ALA A 178 10.15 -5.14 -6.79
C ALA A 178 10.77 -5.96 -5.65
N ASP A 179 11.23 -5.28 -4.61
CA ASP A 179 11.69 -5.91 -3.36
C ASP A 179 10.53 -6.36 -2.48
N ALA A 180 9.40 -5.67 -2.58
CA ALA A 180 8.13 -6.08 -2.03
C ALA A 180 6.99 -5.58 -2.93
N PHE A 181 5.97 -6.41 -3.13
CA PHE A 181 4.74 -6.04 -3.79
C PHE A 181 3.53 -6.30 -2.88
N VAL A 182 2.67 -5.31 -2.73
CA VAL A 182 1.42 -5.42 -1.96
C VAL A 182 0.25 -4.96 -2.83
N SER A 183 -0.67 -5.87 -3.11
CA SER A 183 -1.98 -5.54 -3.67
C SER A 183 -2.95 -5.20 -2.54
N VAL A 184 -3.41 -3.95 -2.50
CA VAL A 184 -4.27 -3.39 -1.47
C VAL A 184 -5.73 -3.45 -1.93
N HIS A 185 -6.54 -4.19 -1.19
CA HIS A 185 -7.96 -4.45 -1.45
C HIS A 185 -8.78 -4.21 -0.17
N ALA A 186 -10.11 -4.20 -0.30
CA ALA A 186 -11.03 -4.24 0.85
C ALA A 186 -12.24 -5.12 0.51
N ASP A 187 -12.55 -6.06 1.38
CA ASP A 187 -13.50 -7.13 1.09
C ASP A 187 -14.95 -6.65 1.23
N GLY A 188 -15.89 -7.47 0.75
CA GLY A 188 -17.32 -7.27 0.92
C GLY A 188 -17.99 -8.54 1.38
N ASN A 189 -18.91 -8.41 2.34
CA ASN A 189 -19.73 -9.53 2.81
C ASN A 189 -21.21 -9.14 2.89
N GLY A 190 -22.10 -10.05 2.51
CA GLY A 190 -23.55 -9.85 2.64
C GLY A 190 -24.03 -9.75 4.09
N ASN A 191 -23.25 -10.26 5.05
CA ASN A 191 -23.45 -10.03 6.47
C ASN A 191 -22.54 -8.87 6.95
N PRO A 192 -23.11 -7.71 7.33
CA PRO A 192 -22.33 -6.53 7.75
C PRO A 192 -21.65 -6.69 9.12
N SER A 193 -21.93 -7.76 9.86
CA SER A 193 -21.24 -8.09 11.12
C SER A 193 -19.92 -8.84 10.90
N VAL A 194 -19.62 -9.26 9.67
CA VAL A 194 -18.31 -9.83 9.33
C VAL A 194 -17.31 -8.67 9.26
N SER A 195 -16.22 -8.78 10.01
CA SER A 195 -15.21 -7.73 10.15
C SER A 195 -13.81 -8.32 10.28
N GLY A 196 -12.80 -7.49 10.12
CA GLY A 196 -11.39 -7.84 10.21
C GLY A 196 -10.66 -7.84 8.86
N PHE A 197 -9.35 -8.02 8.92
CA PHE A 197 -8.46 -7.95 7.77
C PHE A 197 -7.77 -9.29 7.51
N LYS A 198 -7.31 -9.53 6.28
CA LYS A 198 -6.63 -10.77 5.90
C LYS A 198 -5.59 -10.55 4.82
N ILE A 199 -4.55 -11.36 4.86
CA ILE A 199 -3.38 -11.26 3.98
C ILE A 199 -3.05 -12.64 3.45
N ALA A 200 -2.74 -12.72 2.16
CA ALA A 200 -2.33 -13.95 1.51
C ALA A 200 -1.18 -13.74 0.53
N GLY A 201 -0.22 -14.65 0.54
CA GLY A 201 0.76 -14.80 -0.52
C GLY A 201 0.26 -15.69 -1.67
N PRO A 202 1.05 -15.83 -2.75
CA PRO A 202 0.77 -16.74 -3.85
C PRO A 202 0.76 -18.20 -3.39
N ARG A 203 0.02 -19.05 -4.09
CA ARG A 203 0.08 -20.51 -3.84
C ARG A 203 1.42 -21.14 -4.16
N GLY A 204 2.11 -20.61 -5.18
CA GLY A 204 3.48 -20.97 -5.52
C GLY A 204 4.34 -19.74 -5.29
N ASP A 205 5.02 -19.68 -4.15
CA ASP A 205 5.95 -18.61 -3.84
C ASP A 205 7.37 -19.00 -4.30
N PHE A 206 7.75 -18.51 -5.47
CA PHE A 206 9.09 -18.73 -6.01
C PHE A 206 10.13 -17.77 -5.42
N SER A 207 9.71 -16.68 -4.77
CA SER A 207 10.62 -15.79 -4.02
C SER A 207 11.10 -16.43 -2.72
N GLY A 208 10.30 -17.34 -2.14
CA GLY A 208 10.51 -17.93 -0.81
C GLY A 208 10.34 -16.94 0.35
N ARG A 209 9.92 -15.70 0.08
CA ARG A 209 9.85 -14.60 1.06
C ARG A 209 8.44 -14.09 1.31
N ALA A 210 7.42 -14.56 0.59
CA ALA A 210 6.04 -14.13 0.78
C ALA A 210 5.49 -14.44 2.19
N PRO A 211 5.81 -15.59 2.84
CA PRO A 211 5.40 -15.83 4.22
C PRO A 211 5.96 -14.81 5.21
N SER A 212 7.23 -14.40 5.06
CA SER A 212 7.84 -13.38 5.93
C SER A 212 7.21 -12.01 5.73
N LEU A 213 6.95 -11.61 4.46
CA LEU A 213 6.23 -10.39 4.14
C LEU A 213 4.81 -10.40 4.73
N ALA A 214 4.08 -11.50 4.57
CA ALA A 214 2.74 -11.64 5.13
C ALA A 214 2.75 -11.55 6.66
N SER A 215 3.71 -12.19 7.35
CA SER A 215 3.83 -12.13 8.80
C SER A 215 4.07 -10.71 9.30
N ALA A 216 5.04 -10.01 8.70
CA ALA A 216 5.37 -8.62 9.05
C ALA A 216 4.16 -7.69 8.87
N LEU A 217 3.41 -7.86 7.77
CA LEU A 217 2.18 -7.11 7.54
C LEU A 217 1.06 -7.47 8.52
N TYR A 218 0.87 -8.76 8.86
CA TYR A 218 -0.14 -9.14 9.85
C TYR A 218 0.13 -8.51 11.21
N GLU A 219 1.38 -8.56 11.67
CA GLU A 219 1.79 -7.99 12.96
C GLU A 219 1.65 -6.47 12.99
N SER A 220 2.12 -5.81 11.92
CA SER A 220 2.06 -4.36 11.82
C SER A 220 0.64 -3.83 11.66
N TYR A 221 -0.11 -4.41 10.73
CA TYR A 221 -1.46 -3.96 10.44
C TYR A 221 -2.41 -4.16 11.62
N GLU A 222 -2.32 -5.30 12.33
CA GLU A 222 -3.09 -5.54 13.56
C GLU A 222 -2.75 -4.51 14.64
N ARG A 223 -1.47 -4.23 14.87
CA ARG A 223 -1.03 -3.24 15.86
C ARG A 223 -1.53 -1.84 15.54
N GLU A 224 -1.36 -1.39 14.30
CA GLU A 224 -1.68 -0.01 13.91
C GLU A 224 -3.19 0.22 13.77
N THR A 225 -3.96 -0.78 13.35
CA THR A 225 -5.41 -0.65 13.11
C THR A 225 -6.27 -1.14 14.27
N GLY A 226 -5.80 -2.09 15.07
CA GLY A 226 -6.60 -2.79 16.07
C GLY A 226 -7.70 -3.69 15.49
N LEU A 227 -7.74 -3.88 14.16
CA LEU A 227 -8.67 -4.79 13.53
C LEU A 227 -8.25 -6.23 13.83
N LYS A 228 -9.24 -7.11 14.05
CA LYS A 228 -8.98 -8.54 14.21
C LYS A 228 -8.56 -9.17 12.89
N ARG A 229 -7.77 -10.24 12.95
CA ARG A 229 -7.47 -11.08 11.79
C ARG A 229 -8.71 -11.88 11.38
N ASP A 230 -9.02 -11.85 10.10
CA ASP A 230 -9.99 -12.74 9.46
C ASP A 230 -9.26 -13.98 8.91
N ALA A 231 -9.63 -15.17 9.40
CA ALA A 231 -9.01 -16.42 8.96
C ALA A 231 -9.49 -16.88 7.57
N SER A 232 -10.49 -16.21 6.97
CA SER A 232 -11.14 -16.64 5.72
C SER A 232 -10.36 -16.24 4.45
N VAL A 233 -9.10 -16.66 4.36
CA VAL A 233 -8.30 -16.49 3.14
C VAL A 233 -8.89 -17.31 2.00
N SER A 234 -9.33 -16.61 0.94
CA SER A 234 -10.00 -17.26 -0.18
C SER A 234 -9.03 -17.87 -1.18
N ARG A 235 -9.51 -18.84 -1.96
CA ARG A 235 -8.80 -19.38 -3.12
C ARG A 235 -8.49 -18.31 -4.18
N ARG A 236 -9.22 -17.20 -4.23
CA ARG A 236 -8.96 -16.13 -5.20
C ARG A 236 -7.79 -15.25 -4.76
N MET A 237 -7.62 -15.02 -3.46
CA MET A 237 -6.50 -14.26 -2.92
C MET A 237 -5.15 -14.92 -3.26
N SER A 238 -4.96 -16.19 -2.90
CA SER A 238 -3.69 -16.88 -3.22
C SER A 238 -3.53 -17.26 -4.70
N GLY A 239 -4.59 -17.09 -5.49
CA GLY A 239 -4.58 -17.28 -6.94
C GLY A 239 -4.76 -15.98 -7.72
N TYR A 240 -4.43 -14.85 -7.09
CA TYR A 240 -4.61 -13.54 -7.66
C TYR A 240 -3.79 -13.39 -8.95
N TYR A 241 -4.30 -12.61 -9.91
CA TYR A 241 -3.79 -12.65 -11.28
C TYR A 241 -2.34 -12.12 -11.37
N THR A 242 -1.95 -11.14 -10.53
CA THR A 242 -0.58 -10.62 -10.53
C THR A 242 0.44 -11.66 -10.10
N PHE A 243 0.02 -12.68 -9.34
CA PHE A 243 0.87 -13.81 -8.95
C PHE A 243 1.06 -14.83 -10.08
N ASN A 244 0.37 -14.67 -11.21
CA ASN A 244 0.24 -15.68 -12.25
C ASN A 244 0.93 -15.26 -13.55
N TRP A 245 2.24 -15.04 -13.46
CA TRP A 245 3.14 -14.67 -14.57
C TRP A 245 3.16 -15.67 -15.72
N ARG A 246 2.85 -16.94 -15.47
CA ARG A 246 2.70 -17.94 -16.55
C ARG A 246 1.44 -17.75 -17.39
N ARG A 247 0.46 -16.99 -16.89
CA ARG A 247 -0.86 -16.81 -17.51
C ARG A 247 -1.11 -15.39 -18.00
N TYR A 248 -0.48 -14.39 -17.41
CA TYR A 248 -0.71 -12.99 -17.72
C TYR A 248 0.63 -12.31 -17.95
N ASP A 249 0.65 -11.41 -18.93
CA ASP A 249 1.83 -10.63 -19.23
C ASP A 249 1.98 -9.52 -18.18
N HIS A 250 0.87 -8.87 -17.81
CA HIS A 250 0.80 -7.85 -16.75
C HIS A 250 0.75 -8.51 -15.36
N ALA A 251 1.85 -9.19 -15.01
CA ALA A 251 2.05 -9.94 -13.78
C ALA A 251 3.44 -9.67 -13.20
N LEU A 252 3.65 -10.14 -11.97
CA LEU A 252 4.92 -9.98 -11.27
C LEU A 252 5.96 -10.93 -11.84
N HIS A 253 7.22 -10.49 -11.85
CA HIS A 253 8.34 -11.41 -11.94
C HIS A 253 8.25 -12.46 -10.82
N PRO A 254 8.48 -13.77 -11.08
CA PRO A 254 8.24 -14.83 -10.11
C PRO A 254 9.01 -14.72 -8.80
N LEU A 255 10.17 -14.05 -8.82
CA LEU A 255 11.01 -13.85 -7.64
C LEU A 255 10.66 -12.61 -6.82
N THR A 256 9.66 -11.82 -7.23
CA THR A 256 9.16 -10.67 -6.45
C THR A 256 8.37 -11.16 -5.23
N PRO A 257 8.79 -10.86 -3.99
CA PRO A 257 8.01 -11.17 -2.80
C PRO A 257 6.68 -10.41 -2.83
N ALA A 258 5.56 -11.11 -2.71
CA ALA A 258 4.26 -10.52 -3.00
C ALA A 258 3.14 -11.03 -2.10
N VAL A 259 2.23 -10.13 -1.73
CA VAL A 259 0.98 -10.46 -1.04
C VAL A 259 -0.20 -9.62 -1.55
N ILE A 260 -1.40 -10.09 -1.26
CA ILE A 260 -2.64 -9.33 -1.34
C ILE A 260 -3.18 -9.12 0.08
N VAL A 261 -3.57 -7.89 0.39
CA VAL A 261 -4.11 -7.46 1.68
C VAL A 261 -5.56 -7.02 1.47
N GLU A 262 -6.50 -7.71 2.08
CA GLU A 262 -7.85 -7.21 2.31
C GLU A 262 -7.82 -6.42 3.62
N THR A 263 -7.84 -5.10 3.50
CA THR A 263 -7.62 -4.13 4.60
C THR A 263 -8.72 -4.13 5.67
N GLY A 264 -9.87 -4.68 5.34
CA GLY A 264 -11.09 -4.72 6.14
C GLY A 264 -12.29 -5.02 5.24
N PHE A 265 -13.50 -5.04 5.79
CA PHE A 265 -14.73 -5.17 5.00
C PHE A 265 -15.40 -3.81 4.75
N MET A 266 -15.57 -3.43 3.49
CA MET A 266 -16.34 -2.26 3.07
C MET A 266 -17.77 -2.29 3.62
N THR A 267 -18.35 -3.49 3.81
CA THR A 267 -19.72 -3.65 4.32
C THR A 267 -19.82 -3.53 5.85
N SER A 268 -18.71 -3.63 6.58
CA SER A 268 -18.66 -3.51 8.04
C SER A 268 -18.52 -2.06 8.52
N PRO A 269 -19.46 -1.52 9.32
CA PRO A 269 -19.29 -0.21 9.94
C PRO A 269 -18.07 -0.12 10.86
N GLU A 270 -17.71 -1.20 11.53
CA GLU A 270 -16.55 -1.28 12.42
C GLU A 270 -15.24 -1.10 11.63
N ASP A 271 -15.10 -1.82 10.52
CA ASP A 271 -13.89 -1.74 9.71
C ASP A 271 -13.81 -0.40 8.97
N ARG A 272 -14.93 0.11 8.44
CA ARG A 272 -14.97 1.44 7.80
C ARG A 272 -14.55 2.55 8.75
N ALA A 273 -14.86 2.45 10.04
CA ALA A 273 -14.38 3.41 11.03
C ALA A 273 -12.84 3.50 11.08
N VAL A 274 -12.14 2.50 10.56
CA VAL A 274 -10.69 2.52 10.34
C VAL A 274 -10.35 2.80 8.88
N ILE A 275 -10.73 1.95 7.94
CA ILE A 275 -10.23 2.03 6.55
C ILE A 275 -10.76 3.25 5.77
N VAL A 276 -11.92 3.80 6.17
CA VAL A 276 -12.51 5.00 5.53
C VAL A 276 -12.28 6.26 6.36
N ASP A 277 -12.57 6.19 7.67
CA ASP A 277 -12.55 7.39 8.52
C ASP A 277 -11.15 7.71 9.07
N ARG A 278 -10.27 6.70 9.14
CA ARG A 278 -8.89 6.80 9.66
C ARG A 278 -7.88 6.05 8.77
N PRO A 279 -7.86 6.34 7.45
CA PRO A 279 -7.05 5.59 6.48
C PRO A 279 -5.54 5.64 6.80
N GLU A 280 -5.08 6.67 7.53
CA GLU A 280 -3.70 6.81 8.00
C GLU A 280 -3.23 5.64 8.87
N ARG A 281 -4.15 5.00 9.61
CA ARG A 281 -3.82 3.82 10.44
C ARG A 281 -3.58 2.58 9.58
N ALA A 282 -4.41 2.38 8.56
CA ALA A 282 -4.24 1.28 7.61
C ALA A 282 -2.96 1.48 6.77
N ALA A 283 -2.74 2.71 6.31
CA ALA A 283 -1.55 3.08 5.55
C ALA A 283 -0.26 2.86 6.36
N LYS A 284 -0.24 3.30 7.62
CA LYS A 284 0.89 3.08 8.53
C LYS A 284 1.12 1.59 8.79
N GLY A 285 0.05 0.81 9.01
CA GLY A 285 0.15 -0.64 9.18
C GLY A 285 0.82 -1.34 8.00
N ILE A 286 0.47 -0.94 6.77
CA ILE A 286 1.09 -1.45 5.53
C ILE A 286 2.55 -1.01 5.42
N ALA A 287 2.82 0.29 5.56
CA ALA A 287 4.16 0.86 5.42
C ALA A 287 5.15 0.24 6.42
N ASP A 288 4.82 0.27 7.71
CA ASP A 288 5.65 -0.31 8.79
C ASP A 288 5.88 -1.81 8.57
N GLY A 289 4.88 -2.55 8.05
CA GLY A 289 5.01 -3.97 7.77
C GLY A 289 5.95 -4.28 6.61
N ILE A 290 5.89 -3.47 5.55
CA ILE A 290 6.82 -3.56 4.41
C ILE A 290 8.23 -3.19 4.86
N ALA A 291 8.40 -2.10 5.60
CA ALA A 291 9.70 -1.67 6.13
C ALA A 291 10.32 -2.74 7.04
N ALA A 292 9.52 -3.30 7.97
CA ALA A 292 9.97 -4.38 8.84
C ALA A 292 10.33 -5.66 8.08
N PHE A 293 9.68 -5.96 6.95
CA PHE A 293 10.06 -7.07 6.09
C PHE A 293 11.38 -6.81 5.36
N LEU A 294 11.55 -5.59 4.82
CA LEU A 294 12.74 -5.22 4.06
C LEU A 294 13.97 -5.00 4.95
N SER A 295 13.78 -4.79 6.26
CA SER A 295 14.89 -4.69 7.23
C SER A 295 15.35 -6.05 7.78
N GLN A 296 14.76 -7.18 7.36
CA GLN A 296 15.09 -8.53 7.85
C GLN A 296 16.34 -9.15 7.20
N ASP A 297 17.19 -8.33 6.59
CA ASP A 297 18.44 -8.79 5.97
C ASP A 297 19.47 -9.29 7.01
#